data_AF-A0A448TYG9-F1
#
_entry.id   AF-A0A448TYG9-F1
#
_cell.length_a   1.000
_cell.length_b   1.000
_cell.length_c   1.000
_cell.angle_alpha   90.00
_cell.angle_beta   90.00
_cell.angle_gamma   90.00
#
_symmetry.space_group_name_H-M   'P 1'
#
loop_
_entity.id
_entity.type
_entity.pdbx_description
1 polymer ?
#
loop_
_entity_poly.entity_id
_entity_poly.type
_entity_poly.pdbx_seq_one_letter_code
_entity_poly.pdbx_strand_id
1 'polypeptide(L)'
;MKYTENYIDDENPEWTDEDFKNALTFEQMPPALQALVIESRERKRGRPVTQKKKVSVTIRYSQSVIDAFKSTGKGWQSRMNQVLEDYVSKAL
;
A
#
# COMPACT_ATOMS: atom_id res chain seq x y z
N MET A 1 -26.11 9.34 -2.99
CA MET A 1 -25.10 10.32 -2.54
C MET A 1 -25.61 11.68 -2.97
N LYS A 2 -26.03 12.55 -2.04
CA LYS A 2 -26.54 13.88 -2.38
C LYS A 2 -25.36 14.84 -2.31
N TYR A 3 -24.92 15.37 -3.44
CA TYR A 3 -24.06 16.54 -3.45
C TYR A 3 -24.96 17.74 -3.15
N THR A 4 -24.83 18.31 -1.96
CA THR A 4 -25.47 19.59 -1.63
C THR A 4 -24.67 20.68 -2.30
N GLU A 5 -25.34 21.48 -3.16
CA GLU A 5 -24.78 22.67 -3.80
C GLU A 5 -24.21 23.62 -2.73
N ASN A 6 -23.00 24.13 -2.96
CA ASN A 6 -22.20 25.06 -2.15
C ASN A 6 -21.39 24.43 -0.99
N TYR A 7 -20.30 23.75 -1.34
CA TYR A 7 -19.18 23.47 -0.44
C TYR A 7 -18.00 24.40 -0.78
N ILE A 8 -18.27 25.71 -0.82
CA ILE A 8 -17.19 26.71 -0.79
C ILE A 8 -16.93 26.94 0.69
N ASP A 9 -15.77 26.49 1.16
CA ASP A 9 -15.32 26.75 2.53
C ASP A 9 -14.80 28.20 2.56
N ASP A 10 -15.50 29.08 3.29
CA ASP A 10 -15.13 30.49 3.42
C ASP A 10 -13.71 30.66 4.00
N GLU A 11 -13.19 29.66 4.74
CA GLU A 11 -11.82 29.63 5.29
C GLU A 11 -10.77 29.11 4.29
N ASN A 12 -11.19 28.58 3.14
CA ASN A 12 -10.32 28.11 2.08
C ASN A 12 -10.78 28.68 0.72
N PRO A 13 -10.61 30.00 0.52
CA PRO A 13 -10.98 30.66 -0.72
C PRO A 13 -10.22 30.10 -1.92
N GLU A 14 -10.77 30.30 -3.12
CA GLU A 14 -10.08 29.95 -4.35
C GLU A 14 -8.80 30.77 -4.50
N TRP A 15 -7.73 30.12 -4.96
CA TRP A 15 -6.46 30.79 -5.20
C TRP A 15 -6.63 31.85 -6.29
N THR A 16 -6.18 33.06 -5.99
CA THR A 16 -6.15 34.19 -6.91
C THR A 16 -4.87 34.19 -7.74
N ASP A 17 -4.83 34.97 -8.83
CA ASP A 17 -3.61 35.17 -9.62
C ASP A 17 -2.45 35.76 -8.80
N GLU A 18 -2.75 36.47 -7.71
CA GLU A 18 -1.73 37.01 -6.79
C GLU A 18 -1.12 35.89 -5.93
N ASP A 19 -1.92 34.92 -5.48
CA ASP A 19 -1.44 33.76 -4.74
C ASP A 19 -0.46 32.93 -5.56
N PHE A 20 -0.77 32.75 -6.86
CA PHE A 20 0.14 32.06 -7.79
C PHE A 20 1.46 32.82 -8.00
N LYS A 21 1.43 34.16 -8.02
CA LYS A 21 2.66 34.98 -8.14
C LYS A 21 3.52 34.91 -6.89
N ASN A 22 2.90 34.77 -5.72
CA ASN A 22 3.58 34.69 -4.42
C ASN A 22 3.96 33.26 -4.02
N ALA A 23 3.58 32.25 -4.80
CA ALA A 23 3.87 30.85 -4.51
C ALA A 23 5.39 30.59 -4.50
N LEU A 24 5.86 29.93 -3.43
CA LEU A 24 7.27 29.57 -3.28
C LEU A 24 7.55 28.21 -3.89
N THR A 25 8.65 28.10 -4.63
CA THR A 25 9.19 26.80 -5.01
C THR A 25 9.82 26.11 -3.79
N PHE A 26 10.08 24.81 -3.91
CA PHE A 26 10.69 24.05 -2.81
C PHE A 26 12.05 24.64 -2.36
N GLU A 27 12.85 25.14 -3.29
CA GLU A 27 14.17 25.73 -3.01
C GLU A 27 14.06 27.08 -2.28
N GLN A 28 12.98 27.82 -2.51
CA GLN A 28 12.72 29.13 -1.91
C GLN A 28 12.02 29.05 -0.55
N MET A 29 11.58 27.85 -0.14
CA MET A 29 10.94 27.62 1.13
C MET A 29 11.92 27.83 2.31
N PRO A 30 11.48 28.29 3.49
CA PRO A 30 12.35 28.35 4.67
C PRO A 30 13.01 26.99 4.99
N PRO A 31 14.31 26.97 5.38
CA PRO A 31 15.04 25.72 5.61
C PRO A 31 14.38 24.74 6.59
N ALA A 32 13.72 25.27 7.63
CA ALA A 32 12.99 24.46 8.61
C ALA A 32 11.84 23.66 7.99
N LEU A 33 11.12 24.25 7.03
CA LEU A 33 10.01 23.58 6.34
C LEU A 33 10.54 22.60 5.27
N GLN A 34 11.64 22.94 4.59
CA GLN A 34 12.30 22.01 3.66
C GLN A 34 12.70 20.70 4.38
N ALA A 35 13.29 20.82 5.57
CA ALA A 35 13.69 19.67 6.39
C ALA A 35 12.51 18.77 6.75
N LEU A 36 11.37 19.34 7.15
CA LEU A 36 10.15 18.58 7.46
C LEU A 36 9.60 17.82 6.25
N VAL A 37 9.61 18.44 5.07
CA VAL A 37 9.16 17.78 3.83
C VAL A 37 10.09 16.62 3.47
N ILE A 38 11.41 16.80 3.56
CA ILE A 38 12.40 15.75 3.30
C ILE A 38 12.18 14.57 4.26
N GLU A 39 12.11 14.85 5.57
CA GLU A 39 11.87 13.84 6.59
C GLU A 39 10.56 13.06 6.33
N SER A 40 9.50 13.77 5.95
CA SER A 40 8.21 13.13 5.63
C SER A 40 8.27 12.17 4.44
N ARG A 41 9.16 12.42 3.46
CA ARG A 41 9.40 11.56 2.31
C ARG A 41 10.25 10.34 2.67
N GLU A 42 11.23 10.52 3.56
CA GLU A 42 12.09 9.44 4.05
C GLU A 42 11.35 8.44 4.94
N ARG A 43 10.35 8.92 5.68
CA ARG A 43 9.34 8.07 6.33
C ARG A 43 8.48 7.41 5.24
N LYS A 44 9.03 6.36 4.60
CA LYS A 44 8.36 5.57 3.55
C LYS A 44 6.94 5.21 4.01
N ARG A 45 5.94 5.92 3.46
CA ARG A 45 4.54 5.64 3.75
C ARG A 45 4.22 4.25 3.20
N GLY A 46 3.74 3.34 4.04
CA GLY A 46 3.32 1.99 3.65
C GLY A 46 3.67 0.91 4.68
N ARG A 47 3.15 -0.31 4.45
CA ARG A 47 3.53 -1.49 5.24
C ARG A 47 5.05 -1.69 5.17
N PRO A 48 5.73 -1.97 6.29
CA PRO A 48 7.16 -2.28 6.29
C PRO A 48 7.49 -3.30 5.19
N VAL A 49 8.55 -3.01 4.42
CA VAL A 49 9.00 -3.92 3.36
C VAL A 49 9.43 -5.22 4.02
N THR A 50 8.59 -6.26 3.89
CA THR A 50 8.93 -7.58 4.40
C THR A 50 10.08 -8.13 3.55
N GLN A 51 11.18 -8.54 4.19
CA GLN A 51 12.39 -9.05 3.50
C GLN A 51 12.09 -10.32 2.70
N LYS A 52 11.19 -11.17 3.20
CA LYS A 52 10.72 -12.39 2.51
C LYS A 52 9.28 -12.20 2.04
N LYS A 53 9.12 -11.78 0.78
CA LYS A 53 7.78 -11.64 0.16
C LYS A 53 7.32 -12.98 -0.41
N LYS A 54 6.03 -13.29 -0.28
CA LYS A 54 5.40 -14.37 -1.03
C LYS A 54 5.47 -14.02 -2.52
N VAL A 55 5.94 -14.94 -3.35
CA VAL A 55 5.99 -14.77 -4.81
C VAL A 55 4.69 -15.32 -5.40
N SER A 56 3.99 -14.51 -6.20
CA SER A 56 2.81 -14.96 -6.93
C SER A 56 3.25 -15.69 -8.19
N VAL A 57 2.87 -16.96 -8.31
CA VAL A 57 3.14 -17.81 -9.47
C VAL A 57 1.84 -18.45 -9.94
N THR A 58 1.68 -18.63 -11.25
CA THR A 58 0.52 -19.34 -11.82
C THR A 58 0.87 -20.81 -11.98
N ILE A 59 0.36 -21.66 -11.08
CA ILE A 59 0.56 -23.11 -11.08
C ILE A 59 -0.79 -23.82 -11.21
N ARG A 60 -0.85 -24.90 -11.98
CA ARG A 60 -2.01 -25.79 -12.04
C ARG A 60 -1.81 -26.97 -11.08
N TYR A 61 -2.78 -27.20 -10.20
CA TYR A 61 -2.81 -28.35 -9.30
C TYR A 61 -3.86 -29.36 -9.76
N SER A 62 -3.66 -30.64 -9.43
CA SER A 62 -4.67 -31.68 -9.64
C SER A 62 -5.94 -31.36 -8.86
N GLN A 63 -7.10 -31.69 -9.44
CA GLN A 63 -8.41 -31.41 -8.86
C GLN A 63 -8.57 -32.02 -7.45
N SER A 64 -8.14 -33.27 -7.28
CA SER A 64 -8.19 -33.98 -5.99
C SER A 64 -7.45 -33.27 -4.86
N VAL A 65 -6.32 -32.62 -5.17
CA VAL A 65 -5.52 -31.86 -4.20
C VAL A 65 -6.29 -30.62 -3.75
N ILE A 66 -6.84 -29.86 -4.71
CA ILE A 66 -7.60 -28.66 -4.41
C ILE A 66 -8.85 -28.99 -3.59
N ASP A 67 -9.56 -30.05 -3.92
CA ASP A 67 -10.78 -30.45 -3.21
C ASP A 67 -10.47 -30.91 -1.79
N ALA A 68 -9.40 -31.69 -1.60
CA ALA A 68 -8.93 -32.10 -0.28
C ALA A 68 -8.63 -30.88 0.59
N PHE A 69 -7.87 -29.90 0.10
CA PHE A 69 -7.57 -28.71 0.89
C PHE A 69 -8.81 -27.82 1.06
N LYS A 70 -9.64 -27.59 0.05
CA LYS A 70 -10.88 -26.79 0.20
C LYS A 70 -11.82 -27.36 1.26
N SER A 71 -11.90 -28.68 1.40
CA SER A 71 -12.73 -29.35 2.42
C SER A 71 -12.35 -28.94 3.85
N THR A 72 -11.10 -28.52 4.05
CA THR A 72 -10.59 -28.10 5.35
C THR A 72 -10.97 -26.66 5.74
N GLY A 73 -11.79 -25.97 4.94
CA GLY A 73 -12.44 -24.70 5.27
C GLY A 73 -11.55 -23.45 5.14
N LYS A 74 -11.91 -22.40 5.89
CA LYS A 74 -11.25 -21.08 5.80
C LYS A 74 -9.74 -21.19 6.06
N GLY A 75 -8.93 -20.66 5.15
CA GLY A 75 -7.47 -20.70 5.24
C GLY A 75 -6.82 -21.94 4.64
N TRP A 76 -7.54 -22.73 3.85
CA TRP A 76 -6.99 -23.90 3.15
C TRP A 76 -5.75 -23.59 2.30
N GLN A 77 -5.68 -22.42 1.66
CA GLN A 77 -4.51 -21.98 0.88
C GLN A 77 -3.26 -21.80 1.77
N SER A 78 -3.43 -21.24 2.97
CA SER A 78 -2.33 -21.08 3.94
C SER A 78 -1.84 -22.43 4.45
N ARG A 79 -2.76 -23.37 4.70
CA ARG A 79 -2.42 -24.75 5.09
C ARG A 79 -1.71 -25.50 3.97
N MET A 80 -2.16 -25.34 2.72
CA MET A 80 -1.47 -25.90 1.56
C MET A 80 -0.04 -25.35 1.45
N ASN A 81 0.16 -24.05 1.65
CA ASN A 81 1.48 -23.43 1.66
C ASN A 81 2.38 -24.01 2.78
N GLN A 82 1.86 -24.20 3.98
CA GLN A 82 2.62 -24.80 5.10
C GLN A 82 3.07 -26.24 4.78
N VAL A 83 2.22 -27.05 4.15
CA VAL A 83 2.59 -28.41 3.72
C VAL A 83 3.72 -28.38 2.69
N LEU A 84 3.67 -27.44 1.74
CA LEU A 84 4.73 -27.26 0.75
C LEU A 84 6.04 -26.79 1.39
N GLU A 85 5.99 -25.88 2.36
CA GLU A 85 7.16 -25.43 3.13
C GLU A 85 7.78 -26.57 3.94
N ASP A 86 6.96 -27.36 4.63
CA ASP A 86 7.39 -28.54 5.40
C ASP A 86 8.03 -29.60 4.50
N TYR A 87 7.44 -29.86 3.33
CA TYR A 87 8.01 -30.77 2.34
C TYR A 87 9.38 -30.27 1.86
N VAL A 88 9.51 -28.99 1.50
CA VAL A 88 10.77 -28.38 1.08
C VAL A 88 11.82 -28.47 2.19
N SER A 89 11.46 -28.24 3.44
CA SER A 89 12.39 -28.34 4.58
C SER A 89 12.85 -29.76 4.90
N LYS A 90 12.10 -30.78 4.47
CA LYS A 90 12.40 -32.20 4.75
C LYS A 90 13.08 -32.90 3.58
N ALA A 91 12.75 -32.50 2.35
CA ALA A 91 13.18 -33.18 1.13
C ALA A 91 14.41 -32.54 0.47
N LEU A 92 14.80 -31.32 0.89
CA LEU A 92 15.97 -30.57 0.42
C LEU A 92 16.84 -30.18 1.61
#